data_AF-A0A958MTT5-F1
#
_entry.id   AF-A0A958MTT5-F1
#
_cell.length_a   1.000
_cell.length_b   1.000
_cell.length_c   1.000
_cell.angle_alpha   90.00
_cell.angle_beta   90.00
_cell.angle_gamma   90.00
#
_symmetry.space_group_name_H-M   'P 1'
#
loop_
_entity.id
_entity.type
_entity.pdbx_description
1 polymer ?
#
loop_
_entity_poly.entity_id
_entity_poly.type
_entity_poly.pdbx_seq_one_letter_code
_entity_poly.pdbx_strand_id
1 'polypeptide(L)'
;MVLSLASAPANAEKLRVTTFNIAWYGAGGRGFEDAIPEYRDSYLRDFIRSELRYSDVIVFQEIVDVARFERNVIGNFMDCQSYNHGGYMHQHVVLCHKPEYKFYRESFDNNWKLE
;
A
#
# COMPACT_ATOMS: atom_id res chain seq x y z
N MET A 1 -33.23 -6.64 -42.46
CA MET A 1 -32.69 -7.56 -41.45
C MET A 1 -31.90 -6.72 -40.46
N VAL A 2 -32.43 -6.46 -39.27
CA VAL A 2 -31.76 -5.63 -38.25
C VAL A 2 -31.08 -6.58 -37.27
N LEU A 3 -29.76 -6.62 -37.31
CA LEU A 3 -28.94 -7.33 -36.32
C LEU A 3 -28.88 -6.45 -35.06
N SER A 4 -29.64 -6.84 -34.04
CA SER A 4 -29.48 -6.29 -32.69
C SER A 4 -28.23 -6.91 -32.08
N LEU A 5 -27.21 -6.10 -31.84
CA LEU A 5 -26.06 -6.49 -31.03
C LEU A 5 -26.51 -6.52 -29.58
N ALA A 6 -26.78 -7.72 -29.06
CA ALA A 6 -26.96 -7.91 -27.63
C ALA A 6 -25.62 -7.58 -26.94
N SER A 7 -25.58 -6.44 -26.25
CA SER A 7 -24.49 -6.10 -25.34
C SER A 7 -24.47 -7.15 -24.23
N ALA A 8 -23.43 -7.99 -24.18
CA ALA A 8 -23.21 -8.85 -23.04
C ALA A 8 -23.08 -7.96 -21.79
N PRO A 9 -23.74 -8.29 -20.67
CA PRO A 9 -23.58 -7.52 -19.45
C PRO A 9 -22.10 -7.53 -19.09
N ALA A 10 -21.47 -6.35 -19.06
CA ALA A 10 -20.15 -6.19 -18.49
C ALA A 10 -20.25 -6.64 -17.04
N ASN A 11 -19.68 -7.81 -16.71
CA ASN A 11 -19.53 -8.22 -15.32
C ASN A 11 -18.73 -7.12 -14.63
N ALA A 12 -19.39 -6.34 -13.77
CA ALA A 12 -18.73 -5.28 -13.04
C ALA A 12 -17.73 -5.91 -12.06
N GLU A 13 -16.46 -5.93 -12.45
CA GLU A 13 -15.37 -6.29 -11.55
C GLU A 13 -15.31 -5.22 -10.45
N LYS A 14 -15.50 -5.65 -9.19
CA LYS A 14 -15.41 -4.76 -8.03
C LYS A 14 -13.97 -4.76 -7.55
N LEU A 15 -13.34 -3.59 -7.52
CA LEU A 15 -12.05 -3.37 -6.89
C LEU A 15 -12.25 -2.81 -5.47
N ARG A 16 -11.70 -3.46 -4.45
CA ARG A 16 -11.71 -2.97 -3.08
C ARG A 16 -10.38 -2.30 -2.74
N VAL A 17 -10.44 -0.98 -2.55
CA VAL A 17 -9.30 -0.17 -2.11
C VAL A 17 -9.49 0.22 -0.65
N THR A 18 -8.46 0.04 0.15
CA THR A 18 -8.42 0.48 1.56
C THR A 18 -7.30 1.48 1.75
N THR A 19 -7.53 2.48 2.60
CA THR A 19 -6.47 3.38 3.08
C THR A 19 -6.28 3.17 4.57
N PHE A 20 -5.04 3.20 5.04
CA PHE A 20 -4.73 3.06 6.45
C PHE A 20 -3.51 3.90 6.85
N ASN A 21 -3.72 4.88 7.71
CA ASN A 21 -2.64 5.63 8.34
C ASN A 21 -2.15 4.86 9.58
N ILE A 22 -0.87 4.45 9.57
CA ILE A 22 -0.26 3.64 10.64
C ILE A 22 0.35 4.52 11.75
N ALA A 23 0.43 5.84 11.50
CA ALA A 23 1.13 6.83 12.31
C ALA A 23 2.61 6.49 12.51
N TRP A 24 3.49 7.25 11.87
CA TRP A 24 4.95 7.20 12.02
C TRP A 24 5.54 5.78 12.17
N TYR A 25 5.23 4.89 11.22
CA TYR A 25 5.79 3.53 11.22
C TYR A 25 7.30 3.57 11.00
N GLY A 26 8.05 2.85 11.85
CA GLY A 26 9.51 2.90 11.89
C GLY A 26 10.05 3.78 13.03
N ALA A 27 9.20 4.64 13.60
CA ALA A 27 9.52 5.49 14.75
C ALA A 27 8.66 5.16 15.99
N GLY A 28 8.08 3.97 16.04
CA GLY A 28 7.28 3.49 17.17
C GLY A 28 5.99 4.29 17.40
N GLY A 29 5.47 4.92 16.34
CA GLY A 29 4.24 5.72 16.38
C GLY A 29 4.43 7.12 16.93
N ARG A 30 5.67 7.60 16.99
CA ARG A 30 6.02 8.91 17.52
C ARG A 30 6.63 9.78 16.43
N GLY A 31 6.35 11.08 16.54
CA GLY A 31 6.93 12.10 15.68
C GLY A 31 8.45 12.18 15.78
N PHE A 32 9.04 13.00 14.91
CA PHE A 32 10.48 13.17 14.79
C PHE A 32 11.24 13.34 16.13
N GLU A 33 10.74 14.20 17.01
CA GLU A 33 11.41 14.58 18.25
C GLU A 33 11.40 13.48 19.33
N ASP A 34 10.46 12.55 19.25
CA ASP A 34 10.21 11.51 20.27
C ASP A 34 10.34 10.09 19.69
N ALA A 35 11.08 9.92 18.59
CA ALA A 35 11.19 8.65 17.90
C ALA A 35 11.76 7.56 18.82
N ILE A 36 11.08 6.42 18.86
CA ILE A 36 11.52 5.22 19.59
C ILE A 36 11.64 4.04 18.63
N PRO A 37 12.35 2.96 19.02
CA PRO A 37 12.39 1.76 18.22
C PRO A 37 10.99 1.24 17.91
N GLU A 38 10.73 0.93 16.65
CA GLU A 38 9.46 0.35 16.24
C GLU A 38 9.25 -1.03 16.91
N TYR A 39 8.06 -1.25 17.45
CA TYR A 39 7.68 -2.44 18.22
C TYR A 39 6.36 -3.06 17.75
N ARG A 40 5.67 -2.42 16.80
CA ARG A 40 4.30 -2.76 16.40
C ARG A 40 4.23 -3.79 15.26
N ASP A 41 5.36 -4.30 14.76
CA ASP A 41 5.44 -5.19 13.58
C ASP A 41 4.44 -6.36 13.65
N SER A 42 4.43 -7.10 14.77
CA SER A 42 3.55 -8.26 14.94
C SER A 42 2.08 -7.88 14.96
N TYR A 43 1.73 -6.87 15.76
CA TYR A 43 0.37 -6.37 15.88
C TYR A 43 -0.17 -5.87 14.53
N LEU A 44 0.60 -5.06 13.81
CA LEU A 44 0.20 -4.52 12.51
C LEU A 44 0.04 -5.62 11.47
N ARG A 45 0.99 -6.57 11.41
CA ARG A 45 0.88 -7.72 10.50
C ARG A 45 -0.41 -8.50 10.76
N ASP A 46 -0.69 -8.81 12.01
CA ASP A 46 -1.82 -9.65 12.38
C ASP A 46 -3.15 -8.91 12.16
N PHE A 47 -3.20 -7.61 12.45
CA PHE A 47 -4.34 -6.73 12.13
C PHE A 47 -4.59 -6.64 10.62
N ILE A 48 -3.56 -6.35 9.81
CA ILE A 48 -3.70 -6.21 8.36
C ILE A 48 -4.20 -7.53 7.74
N ARG A 49 -3.64 -8.67 8.17
CA ARG A 49 -4.03 -10.00 7.67
C ARG A 49 -5.40 -10.47 8.15
N SER A 50 -5.91 -9.95 9.26
CA SER A 50 -7.24 -10.30 9.76
C SER A 50 -8.31 -9.38 9.17
N GLU A 51 -8.15 -8.08 9.35
CA GLU A 51 -9.17 -7.07 9.05
C GLU A 51 -9.14 -6.59 7.61
N LEU A 52 -7.95 -6.51 6.99
CA LEU A 52 -7.78 -5.94 5.65
C LEU A 52 -7.59 -7.01 4.56
N ARG A 53 -7.77 -8.29 4.89
CA ARG A 53 -7.48 -9.41 3.97
C ARG A 53 -8.27 -9.45 2.68
N TYR A 54 -9.42 -8.78 2.67
CA TYR A 54 -10.31 -8.74 1.51
C TYR A 54 -10.04 -7.54 0.59
N SER A 55 -9.07 -6.70 0.92
CA SER A 55 -8.66 -5.58 0.08
C SER A 55 -7.82 -6.08 -1.08
N ASP A 56 -8.11 -5.55 -2.26
CA ASP A 56 -7.34 -5.83 -3.47
C ASP A 56 -6.11 -4.92 -3.55
N VAL A 57 -6.28 -3.69 -3.05
CA VAL A 57 -5.25 -2.68 -2.90
C VAL A 57 -5.38 -2.05 -1.51
N ILE A 58 -4.25 -1.87 -0.83
CA ILE A 58 -4.15 -1.11 0.42
C ILE A 58 -3.12 -0.01 0.24
N VAL A 59 -3.49 1.23 0.59
CA VAL A 59 -2.59 2.37 0.59
C VAL A 59 -2.31 2.74 2.04
N PHE A 60 -1.04 2.61 2.45
CA PHE A 60 -0.57 2.96 3.78
C PHE A 60 0.06 4.35 3.79
N GLN A 61 -0.18 5.11 4.86
CA GLN A 61 0.41 6.43 5.08
C GLN A 61 1.29 6.43 6.32
N GLU A 62 2.17 7.43 6.40
CA GLU A 62 3.09 7.68 7.50
C GLU A 62 4.13 6.58 7.71
N ILE A 63 4.65 6.02 6.61
CA ILE A 63 5.67 4.98 6.65
C ILE A 63 7.05 5.61 6.57
N VAL A 64 7.78 5.66 7.68
CA VAL A 64 9.15 6.17 7.71
C VAL A 64 10.14 5.10 7.26
N ASP A 65 10.02 3.87 7.79
CA ASP A 65 10.89 2.73 7.42
C ASP A 65 10.16 1.77 6.47
N VAL A 66 10.20 2.09 5.16
CA VAL A 66 9.54 1.29 4.11
C VAL A 66 10.10 -0.13 4.04
N ALA A 67 11.44 -0.28 4.09
CA ALA A 67 12.07 -1.60 3.97
C ALA A 67 11.70 -2.55 5.11
N ARG A 68 11.61 -2.03 6.35
CA ARG A 68 11.11 -2.81 7.48
C ARG A 68 9.62 -3.09 7.36
N PHE A 69 8.81 -2.13 6.89
CA PHE A 69 7.37 -2.31 6.71
C PHE A 69 7.08 -3.46 5.74
N GLU A 70 7.71 -3.42 4.56
CA GLU A 70 7.55 -4.46 3.54
C GLU A 70 8.02 -5.82 4.05
N ARG A 71 9.17 -5.89 4.72
CA ARG A 71 9.72 -7.16 5.20
C ARG A 71 8.96 -7.77 6.39
N ASN A 72 8.63 -6.96 7.39
CA ASN A 72 8.19 -7.46 8.69
C ASN A 72 6.66 -7.41 8.87
N VAL A 73 5.98 -6.46 8.21
CA VAL A 73 4.53 -6.25 8.35
C VAL A 73 3.78 -6.89 7.18
N ILE A 74 4.14 -6.55 5.95
CA ILE A 74 3.46 -7.10 4.77
C ILE A 74 3.99 -8.51 4.46
N GLY A 75 5.30 -8.66 4.32
CA GLY A 75 5.96 -9.89 3.91
C GLY A 75 5.46 -10.35 2.54
N ASN A 76 5.06 -11.62 2.44
CA ASN A 76 4.53 -12.22 1.21
C ASN A 76 3.01 -12.05 1.04
N PHE A 77 2.36 -11.20 1.85
CA PHE A 77 0.91 -11.06 1.81
C PHE A 77 0.44 -10.28 0.57
N MET A 78 1.17 -9.24 0.17
CA MET A 78 0.88 -8.37 -0.97
C MET A 78 2.19 -7.85 -1.56
N ASP A 79 2.17 -7.46 -2.83
CA ASP A 79 3.29 -6.78 -3.49
C ASP A 79 3.17 -5.28 -3.22
N CYS A 80 4.26 -4.64 -2.77
CA CYS A 80 4.28 -3.23 -2.38
C CYS A 80 5.19 -2.39 -3.25
N GLN A 81 4.83 -1.11 -3.37
CA GLN A 81 5.59 -0.09 -4.07
C GLN A 81 5.47 1.23 -3.29
N SER A 82 6.57 1.96 -3.26
CA SER A 82 6.64 3.32 -2.73
C SER A 82 7.53 4.18 -3.61
N TYR A 83 7.66 5.45 -3.27
CA TYR A 83 8.52 6.39 -3.96
C TYR A 83 9.81 6.62 -3.17
N ASN A 84 10.90 6.91 -3.87
CA ASN A 84 12.17 7.24 -3.21
C ASN A 84 12.16 8.68 -2.71
N HIS A 85 12.61 8.92 -1.48
CA HIS A 85 12.89 10.25 -0.96
C HIS A 85 14.08 10.23 0.01
N GLY A 86 14.95 11.25 -0.05
CA GLY A 86 16.22 11.28 0.70
C GLY A 86 16.13 11.88 2.11
N GLY A 87 15.00 12.45 2.49
CA GLY A 87 14.81 13.09 3.79
C GLY A 87 14.84 12.10 4.95
N TYR A 88 15.71 12.33 5.93
CA TYR A 88 15.68 11.60 7.19
C TYR A 88 14.30 11.80 7.86
N MET A 89 13.67 10.70 8.28
CA MET A 89 12.33 10.68 8.89
C MET A 89 11.19 11.17 7.98
N HIS A 90 11.41 11.20 6.65
CA HIS A 90 10.34 11.42 5.69
C HIS A 90 9.29 10.32 5.77
N GLN A 91 8.02 10.72 5.67
CA GLN A 91 6.89 9.80 5.71
C GLN A 91 6.46 9.45 4.31
N HIS A 92 6.52 8.17 3.99
CA HIS A 92 6.16 7.65 2.69
C HIS A 92 4.70 7.20 2.64
N VAL A 93 4.17 7.20 1.43
CA VAL A 93 2.97 6.45 1.07
C VAL A 93 3.40 5.13 0.45
N VAL A 94 2.87 4.02 0.94
CA VAL A 94 3.15 2.69 0.40
C VAL A 94 1.86 2.12 -0.17
N LEU A 95 1.86 1.79 -1.46
CA LEU A 95 0.76 1.07 -2.08
C LEU A 95 1.11 -0.41 -2.11
N CYS A 96 0.24 -1.25 -1.56
CA CYS A 96 0.34 -2.70 -1.67
C CYS A 96 -0.88 -3.26 -2.41
N HIS A 97 -0.67 -4.26 -3.25
CA HIS A 97 -1.73 -4.86 -4.05
C HIS A 97 -1.59 -6.39 -4.07
N LYS A 98 -2.69 -7.10 -4.35
CA LYS A 98 -2.60 -8.54 -4.54
C LYS A 98 -1.76 -8.88 -5.78
N PRO A 99 -1.12 -10.06 -5.82
CA PRO A 99 -0.24 -10.45 -6.93
C PRO A 99 -0.92 -10.53 -8.30
N GLU A 100 -2.25 -10.71 -8.36
CA GLU A 100 -2.98 -10.68 -9.63
C GLU A 100 -3.02 -9.30 -10.31
N TYR A 101 -2.80 -8.22 -9.56
CA TYR A 101 -2.75 -6.86 -10.10
C TYR A 101 -1.33 -6.47 -10.48
N LYS A 102 -1.21 -5.69 -11.56
CA LYS A 102 0.07 -5.14 -12.01
C LYS A 102 -0.04 -3.63 -12.10
N PHE A 103 0.85 -2.94 -11.39
CA PHE A 103 1.02 -1.50 -11.52
C PHE A 103 2.13 -1.21 -12.53
N TYR A 104 1.81 -0.39 -13.51
CA TYR A 104 2.75 0.05 -14.52
C TYR A 104 3.19 1.47 -14.19
N ARG A 105 4.50 1.69 -14.15
CA ARG A 105 5.08 3.03 -14.08
C ARG A 105 4.86 3.73 -15.42
N GLU A 106 4.38 4.96 -15.37
CA GLU A 106 4.27 5.78 -16.58
C GLU A 106 5.66 6.25 -17.04
N SER A 107 5.89 6.22 -18.35
CA SER A 107 7.22 6.43 -18.93
C SER A 107 7.81 7.83 -18.71
N PHE A 108 6.97 8.80 -18.36
CA PHE A 108 7.35 10.18 -18.08
C PHE A 108 7.42 10.50 -16.59
N ASP A 109 7.18 9.52 -15.71
CA ASP A 109 7.34 9.69 -14.27
C ASP A 109 8.69 9.15 -13.83
N ASN A 110 9.43 9.93 -13.02
CA ASN A 110 10.70 9.52 -12.44
C ASN A 110 10.51 8.61 -11.22
N ASN A 111 9.29 8.56 -10.68
CA ASN A 111 8.94 7.82 -9.48
C ASN A 111 7.60 7.08 -9.67
N TRP A 112 7.15 6.32 -8.68
CA TRP A 112 5.87 5.59 -8.77
C TRP A 112 4.64 6.48 -8.50
N LYS A 113 4.81 7.79 -8.23
CA LYS A 113 3.78 8.84 -8.02
C LYS A 113 4.39 10.23 -7.74
N LEU A 114 3.55 11.27 -7.90
CA LEU A 114 3.72 12.68 -7.50
C LEU A 114 4.35 12.85 -6.11
N GLU A 115 5.47 13.57 -6.05
CA GLU A 115 6.08 14.15 -4.84
C GLU A 115 5.30 15.36 -4.32
#